data_AF-A0AAZ1XT20-F1
#
_entry.id   AF-A0AAZ1XT20-F1
#
_cell.length_a   1.000
_cell.length_b   1.000
_cell.length_c   1.000
_cell.angle_alpha   90.00
_cell.angle_beta   90.00
_cell.angle_gamma   90.00
#
_symmetry.space_group_name_H-M   'P 1'
#
loop_
_entity.id
_entity.type
_entity.pdbx_description
1 polymer ?
#
loop_
_entity_poly.entity_id
_entity_poly.type
_entity_poly.pdbx_seq_one_letter_code
_entity_poly.pdbx_strand_id
1 'polypeptide(L)' 'MIGRPRYFTPSEVAAHNTAEDLWVSFLGKVYDLSPLMSQYKGDVLLLPIMEFAGKDISSWFDPKTEDEASLQV' A
#
# COMPACT_ATOMS: atom_id res chain seq x y z
N MET A 1 8.91 -6.41 24.84
CA MET A 1 8.18 -7.63 24.41
C MET A 1 8.05 -7.55 22.90
N ILE A 2 8.68 -8.46 22.15
CA ILE A 2 8.50 -8.50 20.69
C ILE A 2 7.18 -9.21 20.42
N GLY A 3 6.19 -8.48 19.92
CA GLY A 3 4.88 -9.05 19.55
C GLY A 3 5.05 -10.08 18.43
N ARG A 4 4.19 -11.10 18.42
CA ARG A 4 4.16 -12.08 17.32
C ARG A 4 3.79 -11.36 16.00
N PRO A 5 4.40 -11.73 14.86
CA PRO A 5 4.01 -11.20 13.57
C PRO A 5 2.52 -11.45 13.32
N ARG A 6 1.82 -10.44 12.79
CA ARG A 6 0.45 -10.59 12.31
C ARG A 6 0.49 -10.83 10.80
N TYR A 7 -0.30 -11.78 10.34
CA TYR A 7 -0.44 -12.11 8.93
C TYR A 7 -1.84 -11.72 8.48
N PHE A 8 -1.96 -11.33 7.21
CA PHE A 8 -3.21 -10.94 6.59
C PHE A 8 -3.38 -11.70 5.27
N THR A 9 -4.62 -12.06 4.99
CA THR A 9 -5.04 -12.59 3.71
C THR A 9 -5.29 -11.46 2.71
N PRO A 10 -5.24 -11.74 1.40
CA PRO A 10 -5.59 -10.74 0.39
C PRO A 10 -7.00 -10.17 0.58
N SER A 11 -7.96 -10.99 1.04
CA SER A 11 -9.33 -10.55 1.30
C SER A 11 -9.45 -9.58 2.48
N GLU A 12 -8.63 -9.77 3.53
CA GLU A 12 -8.57 -8.81 4.64
C GLU A 12 -8.00 -7.49 4.16
N VAL A 13 -6.90 -7.48 3.40
CA VAL A 13 -6.33 -6.24 2.84
C VAL A 13 -7.32 -5.54 1.90
N ALA A 14 -8.02 -6.29 1.05
CA ALA A 14 -9.00 -5.76 0.09
C ALA A 14 -10.21 -5.08 0.74
N ALA A 15 -10.49 -5.35 2.02
CA ALA A 15 -11.56 -4.68 2.75
C ALA A 15 -11.20 -3.23 3.12
N HIS A 16 -9.90 -2.89 3.16
CA HIS A 16 -9.38 -1.57 3.51
C HIS A 16 -9.05 -0.78 2.23
N ASN A 17 -10.09 -0.31 1.53
CA ASN A 17 -9.99 0.26 0.19
C ASN A 17 -10.54 1.69 0.05
N THR A 18 -10.64 2.45 1.15
CA THR A 18 -11.17 3.81 1.16
C THR A 18 -10.10 4.83 1.57
N ALA A 19 -10.31 6.13 1.38
CA ALA A 19 -9.29 7.14 1.71
C ALA A 19 -9.04 7.25 3.23
N GLU A 20 -10.06 6.94 4.03
CA GLU A 20 -10.02 6.93 5.48
C GLU A 20 -9.52 5.60 6.06
N ASP A 21 -9.51 4.54 5.26
CA ASP A 21 -9.10 3.18 5.61
C ASP A 21 -8.46 2.51 4.38
N LEU A 22 -7.20 2.87 4.09
CA LEU A 22 -6.45 2.49 2.89
C LEU A 22 -5.29 1.59 3.25
N TRP A 23 -5.37 0.31 2.90
CA TRP A 23 -4.24 -0.60 3.01
C TRP A 23 -3.74 -1.01 1.63
N VAL A 24 -2.46 -1.31 1.54
CA VAL A 24 -1.83 -1.95 0.38
C VAL A 24 -0.89 -3.05 0.85
N SER A 25 -0.64 -4.04 -0.01
CA SER A 25 0.48 -4.96 0.18
C SER A 25 1.59 -4.68 -0.83
N PHE A 26 2.84 -4.76 -0.41
CA PHE A 26 3.98 -4.80 -1.33
C PHE A 26 5.11 -5.63 -0.74
N LEU A 27 5.73 -6.46 -1.58
CA LEU A 27 6.85 -7.33 -1.22
C LEU A 27 6.60 -8.16 0.05
N GLY A 28 5.37 -8.65 0.21
CA GLY A 28 4.94 -9.50 1.33
C GLY A 28 4.67 -8.76 2.64
N LYS A 29 4.68 -7.43 2.64
CA LYS A 29 4.37 -6.56 3.79
C LYS A 29 3.03 -5.85 3.54
N VAL A 30 2.27 -5.59 4.61
CA VAL A 30 1.01 -4.84 4.55
C VAL A 30 1.20 -3.50 5.24
N TYR A 31 0.77 -2.43 4.59
CA TYR A 31 0.90 -1.06 5.07
C TYR A 31 -0.46 -0.38 5.14
N ASP A 32 -0.72 0.27 6.27
CA ASP A 32 -1.81 1.22 6.43
C ASP A 32 -1.33 2.61 5.99
N LEU A 33 -1.87 3.07 4.87
CA LEU A 33 -1.56 4.37 4.27
C LEU A 33 -2.65 5.41 4.56
N SER A 34 -3.66 5.10 5.37
CA SER A 34 -4.68 6.06 5.80
C SER A 34 -4.07 7.34 6.41
N PRO A 35 -2.99 7.29 7.23
CA PRO A 35 -2.34 8.49 7.71
C PRO A 35 -1.73 9.35 6.60
N LEU A 36 -1.15 8.72 5.56
CA LEU A 36 -0.58 9.40 4.40
C LEU A 36 -1.69 10.11 3.60
N MET A 37 -2.81 9.41 3.36
CA MET A 37 -3.98 9.96 2.68
C MET A 37 -4.58 11.16 3.42
N SER A 38 -4.63 11.09 4.75
CA SER A 38 -5.08 12.18 5.60
C SER A 38 -4.14 13.40 5.53
N GLN A 39 -2.83 13.16 5.60
CA GLN A 39 -1.82 14.21 5.62
C GLN A 39 -1.77 15.02 4.31
N TYR A 40 -1.89 14.35 3.17
CA TYR A 40 -1.78 14.96 1.84
C TYR A 40 -3.13 15.07 1.11
N LYS A 41 -4.22 15.19 1.86
CA LYS A 41 -5.58 15.20 1.32
C LYS A 41 -5.74 16.22 0.19
N GLY A 42 -6.18 15.74 -0.98
CA GLY A 42 -6.41 16.56 -2.17
C GLY A 42 -5.20 16.69 -3.10
N ASP A 43 -4.05 16.13 -2.73
CA ASP A 43 -2.90 16.02 -3.64
C ASP A 43 -3.18 14.98 -4.74
N VAL A 44 -2.97 15.40 -5.98
CA VAL A 44 -3.17 14.56 -7.17
C VAL A 44 -2.19 13.38 -7.22
N LEU A 45 -1.05 13.47 -6.54
CA LEU A 45 -0.08 12.39 -6.45
C LEU A 45 -0.60 11.19 -5.64
N LEU A 46 -1.68 11.37 -4.86
CA LEU A 46 -2.33 10.26 -4.14
C LEU A 46 -3.27 9.43 -5.03
N LEU A 47 -3.64 9.91 -6.22
CA LEU A 47 -4.63 9.25 -7.08
C LEU A 47 -4.25 7.80 -7.44
N PRO A 48 -2.99 7.50 -7.84
CA PRO A 48 -2.59 6.12 -8.13
C PRO A 48 -2.66 5.22 -6.88
N ILE A 49 -2.30 5.74 -5.71
CA ILE A 49 -2.38 4.97 -4.45
C ILE A 49 -3.85 4.66 -4.12
N MET A 50 -4.74 5.64 -4.28
CA MET A 50 -6.18 5.45 -4.09
C MET A 50 -6.80 4.45 -5.07
N GLU A 51 -6.38 4.47 -6.34
CA GLU A 51 -6.84 3.51 -7.35
C GLU A 51 -6.43 2.05 -7.02
N PHE A 52 -5.33 1.89 -6.29
CA PHE A 52 -4.79 0.61 -5.86
C PHE A 52 -5.05 0.29 -4.38
N ALA A 53 -5.96 1.01 -3.73
CA ALA A 53 -6.41 0.73 -2.38
C ALA A 53 -6.93 -0.72 -2.25
N GLY A 54 -6.47 -1.43 -1.23
CA GLY A 54 -6.78 -2.83 -0.97
C GLY A 54 -6.08 -3.84 -1.90
N LYS A 55 -5.07 -3.42 -2.68
CA LYS A 55 -4.39 -4.29 -3.66
C LYS A 55 -2.91 -4.51 -3.32
N ASP A 56 -2.32 -5.48 -4.02
CA ASP A 56 -0.88 -5.68 -4.07
C ASP A 56 -0.25 -4.77 -5.12
N ILE A 57 0.71 -3.94 -4.69
CA ILE A 57 1.46 -3.01 -5.54
C ILE A 57 2.92 -3.44 -5.71
N SER A 58 3.25 -4.72 -5.43
CA SER A 58 4.64 -5.21 -5.53
C SER A 58 5.25 -5.02 -6.91
N SER A 59 4.44 -4.95 -7.96
CA SER A 59 4.89 -4.73 -9.34
C SER A 59 5.48 -3.34 -9.57
N TRP A 60 5.28 -2.39 -8.66
CA TRP A 60 5.83 -1.04 -8.75
C TRP A 60 7.26 -0.95 -8.23
N PHE A 61 7.77 -1.99 -7.56
CA PHE A 61 9.02 -1.95 -6.83
C PHE A 61 9.99 -3.02 -7.31
N ASP A 62 11.28 -2.70 -7.29
CA ASP A 62 12.33 -3.71 -7.44
C ASP A 62 12.36 -4.60 -6.18
N PRO A 63 12.24 -5.93 -6.29
CA PRO A 63 12.17 -6.81 -5.12
C PRO A 63 13.48 -6.92 -4.33
N LYS A 64 14.61 -6.43 -4.88
CA LYS A 64 15.92 -6.42 -4.21
C LYS A 64 16.22 -5.08 -3.56
N THR A 65 15.93 -3.97 -4.23
CA THR A 65 16.24 -2.63 -3.69
C THR A 65 15.08 -2.02 -2.90
N GLU A 66 13.86 -2.53 -3.11
CA GLU A 66 12.60 -1.94 -2.61
C GLU A 66 12.34 -0.51 -3.13
N ASP A 67 13.12 -0.03 -4.10
CA ASP A 67 12.89 1.25 -4.78
C ASP A 67 11.84 1.10 -5.88
N GLU A 68 11.30 2.21 -6.36
CA GLU A 68 10.45 2.23 -7.54
C GLU A 68 11.17 1.52 -8.69
N ALA A 69 10.55 0.45 -9.19
CA ALA A 69 10.99 -0.18 -10.42
C ALA A 69 10.82 0.88 -11.51
N SER A 70 11.93 1.34 -12.10
CA SER A 70 11.89 2.32 -13.17
C SER A 70 10.97 1.79 -14.27
N LEU A 71 9.73 2.27 -14.31
CA LEU A 71 8.84 2.03 -15.41
C LEU A 71 9.49 2.72 -16.61
N GLN A 72 10.04 1.91 -17.52
CA GLN A 72 10.23 2.34 -18.90
C GLN A 72 8.83 2.68 -19.41
N VAL A 73 8.50 3.97 -19.37
CA VAL A 73 7.43 4.56 -20.18
C VAL A 73 7.67 4.29 -21.66
#